data_AF-Q4W548-F1
#
_entry.id   AF-Q4W548-F1
#
_cell.length_a   1.000
_cell.length_b   1.000
_cell.length_c   1.000
_cell.angle_alpha   90.00
_cell.angle_beta   90.00
_cell.angle_gamma   90.00
#
_symmetry.space_group_name_H-M   'P 1'
#
loop_
_entity.id
_entity.type
_entity.pdbx_description
1 polymer ?
#
loop_
_entity_poly.entity_id
_entity_poly.type
_entity_poly.pdbx_seq_one_letter_code
_entity_poly.pdbx_strand_id
1 'polypeptide(L)' 'MPTLINVKLTYPYFHDGAAQTLAQAVETMGQIQLGKKFTPKENAKIVAFLKTLTGD' A
#
# COMPACT_ATOMS: atom_id res chain seq x y z
N MET A 1 -8.10 -12.39 1.35
CA MET A 1 -7.24 -11.24 0.99
C MET A 1 -8.10 -10.15 0.36
N PRO A 2 -7.91 -8.87 0.71
CA PRO A 2 -8.59 -7.76 0.04
C PRO A 2 -8.09 -7.59 -1.40
N THR A 3 -8.93 -7.04 -2.29
CA THR A 3 -8.52 -6.64 -3.63
C THR A 3 -7.73 -5.33 -3.61
N LEU A 4 -6.83 -5.14 -4.58
CA LEU A 4 -6.02 -3.92 -4.75
C LEU A 4 -6.55 -3.00 -5.87
N ILE A 5 -7.62 -3.40 -6.56
CA ILE A 5 -8.31 -2.52 -7.51
C ILE A 5 -8.92 -1.35 -6.73
N ASN A 6 -8.77 -0.12 -7.24
CA ASN A 6 -9.21 1.11 -6.59
C ASN A 6 -8.59 1.40 -5.22
N VAL A 7 -7.49 0.74 -4.86
CA VAL A 7 -6.88 0.85 -3.51
C VAL A 7 -6.54 2.30 -3.12
N LYS A 8 -6.20 3.17 -4.07
CA LYS A 8 -5.99 4.61 -3.84
C LYS A 8 -7.18 5.30 -3.15
N LEU A 9 -8.41 4.84 -3.41
CA LEU A 9 -9.67 5.45 -2.97
C LEU A 9 -10.22 4.85 -1.68
N THR A 10 -9.61 3.78 -1.16
CA THR A 10 -10.13 3.00 -0.04
C THR A 10 -9.34 3.22 1.24
N TYR A 11 -8.85 4.44 1.47
CA TYR A 11 -8.25 4.81 2.75
C TYR A 11 -9.37 5.02 3.79
N PRO A 12 -9.10 4.80 5.09
CA PRO A 12 -7.88 4.26 5.67
C PRO A 12 -7.69 2.76 5.39
N TYR A 13 -6.44 2.29 5.44
CA TYR A 13 -6.05 0.91 5.08
C TYR A 13 -5.98 0.00 6.30
N PHE A 14 -6.04 -1.31 6.03
CA PHE A 14 -6.12 -2.42 7.00
C PHE A 14 -7.48 -2.54 7.70
N HIS A 15 -7.68 -3.64 8.43
CA HIS A 15 -8.97 -4.00 9.02
C HIS A 15 -9.36 -3.08 10.19
N ASP A 16 -8.38 -2.41 10.78
CA ASP A 16 -8.49 -1.46 11.88
C ASP A 16 -8.28 0.00 11.45
N GLY A 17 -8.03 0.25 10.16
CA GLY A 17 -7.76 1.59 9.63
C GLY A 17 -6.41 2.19 10.08
N ALA A 18 -5.46 1.38 10.56
CA ALA A 18 -4.23 1.88 11.18
C ALA A 18 -3.29 2.65 10.22
N ALA A 19 -3.39 2.44 8.90
CA ALA A 19 -2.59 3.18 7.93
C ALA A 19 -3.43 4.23 7.20
N GLN A 20 -2.98 5.49 7.22
CA GLN A 20 -3.67 6.60 6.58
C GLN A 20 -3.23 6.80 5.13
N THR A 21 -2.05 6.29 4.77
CA THR A 21 -1.47 6.44 3.43
C THR A 21 -1.09 5.10 2.83
N LEU A 22 -1.14 5.03 1.51
CA LEU A 22 -0.74 3.81 0.79
C LEU A 22 0.74 3.49 1.01
N ALA A 23 1.58 4.52 1.23
CA ALA A 23 2.99 4.36 1.52
C ALA A 23 3.23 3.67 2.88
N GLN A 24 2.48 4.05 3.91
CA GLN A 24 2.50 3.36 5.22
C GLN A 24 2.02 1.92 5.06
N ALA A 25 0.94 1.69 4.31
CA ALA A 25 0.41 0.35 4.09
C ALA A 25 1.43 -0.57 3.40
N VAL A 26 2.11 -0.07 2.36
CA VAL A 26 3.17 -0.79 1.62
C VAL A 26 4.39 -1.06 2.51
N GLU A 27 4.79 -0.08 3.32
CA GLU A 27 5.91 -0.25 4.26
C GLU A 27 5.61 -1.36 5.29
N THR A 28 4.45 -1.29 5.94
CA THR A 28 4.02 -2.29 6.94
C THR A 28 3.92 -3.67 6.32
N MET A 29 3.36 -3.81 5.11
CA MET A 29 3.25 -5.11 4.43
C MET A 29 4.60 -5.66 4.00
N GLY A 30 5.53 -4.80 3.57
CA GLY A 30 6.91 -5.21 3.28
C GLY A 30 7.60 -5.83 4.49
N GLN A 31 7.41 -5.25 5.67
CA GLN A 31 7.98 -5.76 6.91
C GLN A 31 7.30 -7.04 7.38
N ILE A 32 5.96 -7.02 7.52
CA ILE A 32 5.21 -8.12 8.14
C ILE A 32 5.19 -9.36 7.26
N GLN A 33 4.99 -9.20 5.94
CA GLN A 33 4.81 -10.36 5.05
C GLN A 33 6.11 -10.86 4.45
N LEU A 34 7.08 -9.97 4.22
CA LEU A 34 8.31 -10.29 3.48
C LEU A 34 9.57 -10.17 4.33
N GLY A 35 9.49 -9.62 5.55
CA GLY A 35 10.66 -9.31 6.38
C GLY A 35 11.59 -8.27 5.75
N LYS A 36 11.07 -7.42 4.84
CA LYS A 36 11.88 -6.45 4.08
C LYS A 36 11.56 -5.03 4.47
N LYS A 37 12.61 -4.21 4.60
CA LYS A 37 12.49 -2.75 4.69
C LYS A 37 12.82 -2.15 3.33
N PHE A 38 11.80 -1.64 2.64
CA PHE A 38 12.02 -0.92 1.39
C PHE A 38 12.68 0.43 1.64
N THR A 39 13.55 0.84 0.74
CA THR A 39 13.98 2.24 0.67
C THR A 39 12.80 3.14 0.30
N PRO A 40 12.85 4.45 0.60
CA PRO A 40 11.79 5.38 0.20
C PRO A 40 11.51 5.36 -1.31
N LYS A 41 12.54 5.15 -2.14
CA LYS A 41 12.43 5.07 -3.59
C LYS A 41 11.71 3.81 -4.07
N GLU A 42 11.98 2.66 -3.45
CA GLU A 42 11.28 1.41 -3.78
C GLU A 42 9.82 1.46 -3.35
N ASN A 43 9.54 1.95 -2.13
CA ASN A 43 8.18 2.14 -1.66
C ASN A 43 7.39 3.07 -2.61
N ALA A 44 7.98 4.20 -3.01
CA ALA A 44 7.37 5.12 -3.96
C ALA A 44 7.04 4.47 -5.32
N LYS A 45 7.89 3.57 -5.83
CA LYS A 45 7.63 2.83 -7.07
C LYS A 45 6.45 1.87 -6.93
N ILE A 46 6.37 1.14 -5.81
CA ILE A 46 5.24 0.23 -5.53
C ILE A 46 3.94 1.04 -5.41
N VAL A 47 3.96 2.14 -4.66
CA VAL A 47 2.81 3.06 -4.52
C VAL A 47 2.39 3.61 -5.88
N ALA A 48 3.34 4.00 -6.74
CA ALA A 48 3.06 4.49 -8.08
C ALA A 48 2.36 3.41 -8.93
N PHE A 49 2.84 2.17 -8.90
CA PHE A 49 2.18 1.04 -9.56
C PHE A 49 0.78 0.79 -9.01
N LEU A 50 0.58 0.74 -7.69
CA LEU A 50 -0.75 0.50 -7.11
C LEU A 50 -1.77 1.58 -7.48
N LYS A 51 -1.33 2.83 -7.68
CA LYS A 51 -2.19 3.92 -8.17
C LYS A 51 -2.67 3.71 -9.60
N THR A 52 -2.00 2.90 -10.41
CA THR A 52 -2.46 2.58 -11.77
C THR A 52 -3.60 1.57 -11.77
N LEU A 53 -3.95 0.98 -10.62
CA LEU A 53 -5.05 0.03 -10.47
C LEU A 53 -6.39 0.72 -10.14
N THR A 54 -6.44 2.05 -10.21
CA THR A 54 -7.68 2.83 -10.05
C THR A 54 -8.39 2.94 -11.40
N GLY A 55 -9.62 2.45 -11.47
CA GLY A 55 -10.53 2.67 -12.60
C GLY A 55 -11.34 3.97 -12.43
N ASP A 56 -12.01 4.38 -13.51
CA ASP A 56 -13.01 5.45 -13.54
C ASP A 56 -14.37 5.00 -12.98
#